data_AF-A0A2A4LY31-F1
#
_entry.id   AF-A0A2A4LY31-F1
#
_cell.length_a   1.000
_cell.length_b   1.000
_cell.length_c   1.000
_cell.angle_alpha   90.00
_cell.angle_beta   90.00
_cell.angle_gamma   90.00
#
_symmetry.space_group_name_H-M   'P 1'
#
loop_
_entity.id
_entity.type
_entity.pdbx_description
1 polymer ?
#
loop_
_entity_poly.entity_id
_entity_poly.type
_entity_poly.pdbx_seq_one_letter_code
_entity_poly.pdbx_strand_id
1 'polypeptide(L)'
;MIDPDTDQRLKFHINIIELANNLSNPNDPRSLVKDFALVLFGLPLSENLENKLVEILMDGAAEYDWDINASGANYRLKELVKYMLRLPEAQLA
;
A
#
# COMPACT_ATOMS: atom_id res chain seq x y z
N MET A 1 -26.95 0.43 19.96
CA MET A 1 -26.05 1.49 19.47
C MET A 1 -24.66 1.13 19.95
N ILE A 2 -23.70 0.95 19.05
CA ILE A 2 -22.29 0.81 19.42
C ILE A 2 -21.80 2.22 19.71
N ASP A 3 -21.20 2.43 20.88
CA ASP A 3 -20.61 3.69 21.29
C ASP A 3 -19.46 4.03 20.31
N PRO A 4 -19.42 5.22 19.69
CA PRO A 4 -18.32 5.60 18.80
C PRO A 4 -16.93 5.57 19.47
N ASP A 5 -16.86 5.51 20.81
CA ASP A 5 -15.65 5.30 21.61
C ASP A 5 -15.41 3.83 22.04
N THR A 6 -16.17 2.86 21.49
CA THR A 6 -16.21 1.45 21.99
C THR A 6 -14.85 0.74 22.05
N ASP A 7 -13.76 1.19 21.42
CA ASP A 7 -12.44 0.70 21.83
C ASP A 7 -11.24 1.59 21.49
N GLN A 8 -11.04 2.69 22.25
CA GLN A 8 -9.78 3.46 22.18
C GLN A 8 -8.52 2.65 22.58
N ARG A 9 -8.66 1.39 23.03
CA ARG A 9 -7.53 0.51 23.39
C ARG A 9 -7.00 -0.28 22.20
N LEU A 10 -7.81 -0.50 21.16
CA LEU A 10 -7.36 -1.19 19.96
C LEU A 10 -6.55 -0.22 19.08
N LYS A 11 -5.32 0.04 19.48
CA LYS A 11 -4.37 0.78 18.64
C LYS A 11 -3.70 -0.18 17.68
N PHE A 12 -4.40 -0.54 16.61
CA PHE A 12 -3.80 -1.30 15.52
C PHE A 12 -2.77 -0.43 14.79
N HIS A 13 -1.50 -0.60 15.15
CA HIS A 13 -0.38 0.04 14.49
C HIS A 13 0.29 -0.97 13.57
N ILE A 14 0.17 -0.79 12.26
CA ILE A 14 0.99 -1.52 11.30
C ILE A 14 2.30 -0.77 11.12
N ASN A 15 3.42 -1.44 11.37
CA ASN A 15 4.69 -1.00 10.84
C ASN A 15 4.75 -1.35 9.34
N ILE A 16 4.41 -0.38 8.50
CA ILE A 16 4.24 -0.66 7.07
C ILE A 16 5.55 -1.05 6.37
N ILE A 17 6.68 -0.57 6.88
CA ILE A 17 8.01 -0.96 6.38
C ILE A 17 8.28 -2.42 6.69
N GLU A 18 7.98 -2.85 7.92
CA GLU A 18 8.13 -4.26 8.30
C GLU A 18 7.17 -5.17 7.52
N LEU A 19 5.93 -4.73 7.30
CA LEU A 19 5.01 -5.47 6.42
C LEU A 19 5.59 -5.59 5.01
N ALA A 20 6.00 -4.48 4.39
CA ALA A 20 6.57 -4.46 3.05
C ALA A 20 7.81 -5.35 2.91
N ASN A 21 8.70 -5.35 3.91
CA ASN A 21 9.89 -6.21 3.93
C ASN A 21 9.59 -7.72 3.99
N ASN A 22 8.38 -8.10 4.42
CA ASN A 22 7.94 -9.50 4.41
C ASN A 22 7.23 -9.91 3.10
N LEU A 23 7.08 -8.97 2.15
CA LEU A 23 6.53 -9.25 0.82
C LEU A 23 7.63 -9.75 -0.13
N SER A 24 7.25 -10.20 -1.32
CA SER A 24 8.12 -11.01 -2.18
C SER A 24 9.37 -10.27 -2.64
N ASN A 25 9.24 -8.99 -3.03
CA ASN A 25 10.35 -8.15 -3.44
C ASN A 25 10.10 -6.67 -3.06
N PRO A 26 10.52 -6.22 -1.86
CA PRO A 26 10.24 -4.87 -1.38
C PRO A 26 10.95 -3.76 -2.16
N ASN A 27 11.97 -4.08 -2.96
CA ASN A 27 12.71 -3.10 -3.75
C ASN A 27 12.31 -3.09 -5.23
N ASP A 28 11.33 -3.90 -5.64
CA ASP A 28 10.67 -3.73 -6.93
C ASP A 28 9.29 -3.10 -6.71
N PRO A 29 9.07 -1.83 -7.09
CA PRO A 29 7.84 -1.12 -6.76
C PRO A 29 6.59 -1.79 -7.36
N ARG A 30 6.73 -2.47 -8.51
CA ARG A 30 5.63 -3.19 -9.17
C ARG A 30 5.24 -4.46 -8.42
N SER A 31 6.22 -5.29 -8.06
CA SER A 31 5.99 -6.48 -7.23
C SER A 31 5.38 -6.08 -5.89
N LEU A 32 5.88 -5.00 -5.29
CA LEU A 32 5.37 -4.51 -4.01
C LEU A 32 3.90 -4.10 -4.09
N VAL A 33 3.51 -3.32 -5.11
CA VAL A 33 2.11 -2.93 -5.34
C VAL A 33 1.20 -4.15 -5.57
N LYS A 34 1.67 -5.15 -6.33
CA LYS A 34 0.92 -6.40 -6.56
C LYS A 34 0.71 -7.20 -5.29
N ASP A 35 1.75 -7.33 -4.47
CA ASP A 35 1.67 -8.04 -3.20
C ASP A 35 0.71 -7.34 -2.24
N PHE A 36 0.75 -6.00 -2.16
CA PHE A 36 -0.23 -5.25 -1.38
C PHE A 36 -1.67 -5.46 -1.88
N ALA A 37 -1.88 -5.56 -3.19
CA ALA A 37 -3.20 -5.84 -3.73
C ALA A 37 -3.71 -7.22 -3.34
N LEU A 38 -2.84 -8.24 -3.37
CA LEU A 38 -3.19 -9.58 -2.90
C LEU A 38 -3.50 -9.58 -1.39
N VAL A 39 -2.73 -8.85 -0.58
CA VAL A 39 -2.93 -8.76 0.87
C VAL A 39 -4.22 -8.01 1.23
N LEU A 40 -4.50 -6.89 0.57
CA LEU A 40 -5.60 -5.99 0.93
C LEU A 40 -6.91 -6.31 0.20
N PHE A 41 -6.84 -6.75 -1.05
CA PHE A 41 -8.01 -7.01 -1.90
C PHE A 41 -8.24 -8.49 -2.18
N GLY A 42 -7.22 -9.35 -2.05
CA GLY A 42 -7.35 -10.78 -2.34
C GLY A 42 -7.42 -11.12 -3.83
N LEU A 43 -7.08 -10.18 -4.71
CA LEU A 43 -7.21 -10.32 -6.17
C LEU A 43 -6.10 -9.56 -6.92
N PRO A 44 -5.72 -10.02 -8.14
CA PRO A 44 -4.73 -9.34 -8.95
C PRO A 44 -5.27 -8.02 -9.52
N LEU A 45 -4.37 -7.06 -9.77
CA LEU A 45 -4.72 -5.76 -10.33
C LEU A 45 -4.86 -5.81 -11.86
N SER A 46 -5.72 -4.95 -12.39
CA SER A 46 -5.64 -4.55 -13.80
C SER A 46 -4.39 -3.69 -14.05
N GLU A 47 -3.88 -3.69 -15.28
CA GLU A 47 -2.68 -2.92 -15.65
C GLU A 47 -2.82 -1.42 -15.36
N ASN A 48 -4.00 -0.84 -15.63
CA ASN A 48 -4.27 0.57 -15.36
C ASN A 48 -4.23 0.89 -13.87
N LEU A 49 -4.80 0.02 -13.03
CA LEU A 49 -4.79 0.21 -11.59
C LEU A 49 -3.39 -0.01 -11.02
N GLU A 50 -2.64 -1.01 -11.49
CA GLU A 50 -1.23 -1.20 -11.15
C GLU A 50 -0.42 0.06 -11.43
N ASN A 51 -0.48 0.60 -12.66
CA ASN A 51 0.29 1.79 -13.03
C ASN A 51 -0.05 2.98 -12.14
N LYS A 52 -1.34 3.21 -11.86
CA LYS A 52 -1.78 4.27 -10.96
C LYS A 52 -1.27 4.10 -9.53
N LEU A 53 -1.30 2.87 -9.00
CA LEU A 53 -0.81 2.58 -7.65
C LEU A 53 0.71 2.72 -7.57
N VAL A 54 1.44 2.35 -8.63
CA VAL A 54 2.89 2.59 -8.74
C VAL A 54 3.18 4.09 -8.79
N GLU A 55 2.45 4.88 -9.56
CA GLU A 55 2.59 6.35 -9.59
C GLU A 55 2.43 6.97 -8.19
N ILE A 56 1.44 6.49 -7.41
CA ILE A 56 1.23 6.92 -6.03
C ILE A 56 2.40 6.51 -5.13
N LEU A 57 2.89 5.28 -5.26
CA LEU A 57 4.05 4.80 -4.49
C LEU A 57 5.31 5.63 -4.81
N MET A 58 5.50 5.98 -6.08
CA MET A 58 6.70 6.67 -6.53
C MET A 58 6.68 8.17 -6.19
N ASP A 59 5.51 8.77 -6.05
CA ASP A 59 5.34 10.19 -5.68
C ASP A 59 6.19 11.11 -6.57
N GLY A 60 6.09 10.89 -7.89
CA GLY A 60 6.82 11.62 -8.92
C GLY A 60 8.27 11.20 -9.16
N ALA A 61 8.84 10.27 -8.38
CA ALA A 61 10.16 9.70 -8.65
C ALA A 61 10.13 8.64 -9.76
N ALA A 62 11.28 8.30 -10.34
CA ALA A 62 11.38 7.20 -11.28
C ALA A 62 11.39 5.85 -10.57
N GLU A 63 10.81 4.80 -11.16
CA GLU A 63 10.71 3.46 -10.52
C GLU A 63 12.06 2.90 -10.06
N TYR A 64 13.14 3.15 -10.82
CA TYR A 64 14.48 2.69 -10.48
C TYR A 64 15.12 3.43 -9.28
N ASP A 65 14.52 4.55 -8.84
CA ASP A 65 14.93 5.28 -7.63
C ASP A 65 14.23 4.74 -6.36
N TRP A 66 13.38 3.72 -6.49
CA TRP A 66 12.73 3.11 -5.34
C TRP A 66 13.73 2.34 -4.46
N ASP A 67 13.70 2.63 -3.16
CA ASP A 67 14.41 1.89 -2.13
C ASP A 67 13.55 1.87 -0.87
N ILE A 68 13.24 0.67 -0.36
CA ILE A 68 12.43 0.47 0.84
C ILE A 68 13.05 1.12 2.09
N ASN A 69 14.37 1.33 2.08
CA ASN A 69 15.13 1.91 3.19
C ASN A 69 15.32 3.43 3.06
N ALA A 70 14.86 4.05 1.97
CA ALA A 70 14.94 5.48 1.79
C ALA A 70 14.09 6.22 2.84
N SER A 71 14.52 7.44 3.22
CA SER A 71 13.84 8.25 4.24
C SER A 71 12.36 8.54 3.92
N GLY A 72 12.00 8.60 2.63
CA GLY A 72 10.63 8.82 2.16
C GLY A 72 9.77 7.56 2.04
N ALA A 73 10.34 6.35 2.13
CA ALA A 73 9.63 5.10 1.84
C ALA A 73 8.42 4.88 2.76
N ASN A 74 8.57 5.15 4.06
CA ASN A 74 7.48 4.98 5.04
C ASN A 74 6.30 5.92 4.75
N TYR A 75 6.57 7.15 4.29
CA TYR A 75 5.51 8.09 3.90
C TYR A 75 4.78 7.60 2.65
N ARG A 76 5.53 7.27 1.59
CA ARG A 76 5.00 6.79 0.31
C ARG A 76 4.14 5.53 0.46
N LEU A 77 4.59 4.56 1.25
CA LEU A 77 3.82 3.35 1.54
C LEU A 77 2.53 3.64 2.31
N LYS A 78 2.55 4.59 3.25
CA LYS A 78 1.33 4.99 3.95
C LYS A 78 0.33 5.64 3.01
N GLU A 79 0.78 6.49 2.09
CA GLU A 79 -0.11 7.10 1.09
C GLU A 79 -0.68 6.07 0.12
N LEU A 80 0.14 5.13 -0.35
CA LEU A 80 -0.31 3.99 -1.15
C LEU A 80 -1.42 3.21 -0.43
N VAL A 81 -1.16 2.76 0.80
CA VAL A 81 -2.12 1.94 1.57
C VAL A 81 -3.39 2.71 1.89
N LYS A 82 -3.28 4.00 2.27
CA LYS A 82 -4.45 4.86 2.48
C LYS A 82 -5.30 4.97 1.22
N TYR A 83 -4.67 5.09 0.06
CA TYR A 83 -5.37 5.14 -1.22
C TYR A 83 -6.08 3.82 -1.49
N MET A 84 -5.37 2.69 -1.36
CA MET A 84 -5.91 1.34 -1.58
C MET A 84 -7.11 1.05 -0.67
N LEU A 85 -7.04 1.40 0.63
CA LEU A 85 -8.14 1.21 1.58
C LEU A 85 -9.38 2.07 1.29
N ARG A 86 -9.24 3.14 0.50
CA ARG A 86 -10.34 4.03 0.09
C ARG A 86 -10.85 3.72 -1.31
N LEU A 87 -10.25 2.75 -2.00
CA LEU A 87 -10.61 2.41 -3.36
C LEU A 87 -11.98 1.70 -3.37
N PRO A 88 -12.98 2.22 -4.12
CA PRO A 88 -14.27 1.55 -4.24
C PRO A 88 -14.13 0.21 -4.96
N GLU A 89 -14.90 -0.82 -4.55
CA GLU A 89 -14.87 -2.15 -5.18
C GLU A 89 -15.11 -2.10 -6.70
N ALA A 90 -15.98 -1.21 -7.17
CA ALA A 90 -16.26 -1.03 -8.59
C ALA A 90 -15.03 -0.60 -9.43
N GLN A 91 -13.94 -0.18 -8.80
CA GLN A 91 -12.68 0.18 -9.46
C GLN A 91 -11.63 -0.95 -9.42
N LEU A 92 -11.95 -2.09 -8.80
CA LEU A 92 -11.07 -3.26 -8.75
C LEU A 92 -11.14 -4.14 -10.00
N ALA A 93 -12.11 -3.88 -10.90
CA ALA A 93 -12.39 -4.66 -12.11
C ALA A 93 -12.19 -3.82 -13.39
#